data_AF-A0A4S8LXZ6-F1
#
_entry.id   AF-A0A4S8LXZ6-F1
#
_cell.length_a   1.000
_cell.length_b   1.000
_cell.length_c   1.000
_cell.angle_alpha   90.00
_cell.angle_beta   90.00
_cell.angle_gamma   90.00
#
_symmetry.space_group_name_H-M   'P 1'
#
loop_
_entity.id
_entity.type
_entity.pdbx_description
1 polymer ?
#
loop_
_entity_poly.entity_id
_entity_poly.type
_entity_poly.pdbx_seq_one_letter_code
_entity_poly.pdbx_strand_id
1 'polypeptide(L)'
;MEEKGSLYPIPAGSIEKERLDKQYVMKKSYYGWSSAVPPSIDLTQVNKILDVAAGTCVWVLDLVNSPGIEHRLSSLDLYACDINSKFFPDSAVTEAFGIQTFEQDVTKPFPTEMHGTYDLVHVSMLFLCLTKDGWKAALENCYTLLKPGGIFIIDECDPILYTCSNPPPAPDSSGHCLEDCLNGETWFQKANCMYTGFSLHQGFVADLTFHLCNMLEEVGFHITDTKSAAGPLGKTCSTYKGLGGVSLAEYEVFSTECIHFTITNLAAASFKRGALQIPSGNYITMEEDMQKVLIEIKEGLEQEGALITGRYCVGVKK
;
A
#
# COMPACT_ATOMS: atom_id res chain seq x y z
N MET A 1 21.94 20.29 4.41
CA MET A 1 21.41 18.91 4.32
C MET A 1 20.24 18.98 3.38
N GLU A 2 20.39 18.50 2.14
CA GLU A 2 19.23 18.28 1.28
C GLU A 2 18.28 17.32 2.00
N GLU A 3 17.00 17.66 2.05
CA GLU A 3 15.96 16.72 2.48
C GLU A 3 16.14 15.44 1.65
N LYS A 4 16.36 14.30 2.31
CA LYS A 4 16.14 13.00 1.69
C LYS A 4 14.63 12.94 1.37
N GLY A 5 14.25 13.43 0.20
CA GLY A 5 12.87 13.75 -0.12
C GLY A 5 12.05 12.49 -0.32
N SER A 6 11.28 12.10 0.69
CA SER A 6 10.18 11.16 0.48
C SER A 6 9.27 11.72 -0.62
N LEU A 7 8.90 10.88 -1.58
CA LEU A 7 7.90 11.23 -2.59
C LEU A 7 6.46 11.09 -2.04
N TYR A 8 6.32 10.64 -0.79
CA TYR A 8 5.02 10.51 -0.14
C TYR A 8 4.36 11.89 0.01
N PRO A 9 3.17 12.11 -0.59
CA PRO A 9 2.63 13.45 -0.74
C PRO A 9 1.83 13.94 0.47
N ILE A 10 1.46 13.06 1.40
CA ILE A 10 0.61 13.42 2.54
C ILE A 10 1.50 13.78 3.75
N PRO A 11 1.34 14.97 4.35
CA PRO A 11 2.12 15.37 5.51
C PRO A 11 1.92 14.42 6.70
N ALA A 12 3.01 14.17 7.44
CA ALA A 12 2.93 13.42 8.68
C ALA A 12 2.14 14.19 9.74
N GLY A 13 1.17 13.52 10.36
CA GLY A 13 0.32 14.06 11.41
C GLY A 13 -0.53 12.97 12.06
N SER A 14 -1.16 13.27 13.19
CA SER A 14 -1.99 12.28 13.92
C SER A 14 -3.14 11.72 13.08
N ILE A 15 -3.79 12.58 12.29
CA ILE A 15 -4.87 12.19 11.37
C ILE A 15 -4.37 11.16 10.37
N GLU A 16 -3.19 11.39 9.79
CA GLU A 16 -2.63 10.49 8.79
C GLU A 16 -2.16 9.16 9.40
N LYS A 17 -1.56 9.19 10.60
CA LYS A 17 -1.20 7.97 11.34
C LYS A 17 -2.44 7.10 11.61
N GLU A 18 -3.51 7.70 12.13
CA GLU A 18 -4.76 6.98 12.41
C GLU A 18 -5.40 6.43 11.13
N ARG A 19 -5.35 7.19 10.02
CA ARG A 19 -5.86 6.73 8.72
C ARG A 19 -5.08 5.51 8.23
N LEU A 20 -3.74 5.53 8.31
CA LEU A 20 -2.87 4.42 7.92
C LEU A 20 -3.13 3.16 8.76
N ASP A 21 -3.29 3.29 10.07
CA ASP A 21 -3.58 2.16 10.97
C ASP A 21 -4.93 1.50 10.62
N LYS A 22 -5.98 2.30 10.38
CA LYS A 22 -7.29 1.79 9.97
C LYS A 22 -7.27 1.20 8.56
N GLN A 23 -6.49 1.78 7.64
CA GLN A 23 -6.29 1.24 6.29
C GLN A 23 -5.65 -0.14 6.35
N TYR A 24 -4.68 -0.35 7.22
CA TYR A 24 -4.07 -1.66 7.45
C TYR A 24 -5.08 -2.71 7.92
N VAL A 25 -5.91 -2.38 8.91
CA VAL A 25 -6.95 -3.31 9.41
C VAL A 25 -7.96 -3.65 8.31
N MET A 26 -8.43 -2.65 7.58
CA MET A 26 -9.34 -2.82 6.44
C MET A 26 -8.73 -3.72 5.35
N LYS A 27 -7.45 -3.52 5.02
CA LYS A 27 -6.70 -4.34 4.05
C LYS A 27 -6.68 -5.82 4.47
N LYS A 28 -6.38 -6.13 5.74
CA LYS A 28 -6.42 -7.52 6.24
C LYS A 28 -7.79 -8.14 6.01
N SER A 29 -8.86 -7.40 6.26
CA SER A 29 -10.24 -7.87 6.04
C SER A 29 -10.53 -8.17 4.57
N TYR A 30 -9.96 -7.40 3.62
CA TYR A 30 -10.08 -7.71 2.18
C TYR A 30 -9.48 -9.07 1.84
N TYR A 31 -8.30 -9.39 2.37
CA TYR A 31 -7.66 -10.68 2.15
C TYR A 31 -8.19 -11.81 3.04
N GLY A 32 -9.05 -11.49 4.01
CA GLY A 32 -9.57 -12.45 5.00
C GLY A 32 -8.49 -12.94 5.97
N TRP A 33 -7.49 -12.11 6.26
CA TRP A 33 -6.42 -12.45 7.18
C TRP A 33 -6.85 -12.19 8.63
N SER A 34 -6.69 -13.21 9.48
CA SER A 34 -6.87 -13.11 10.94
C SER A 34 -5.56 -12.80 11.68
N SER A 35 -4.46 -12.62 10.96
CA SER A 35 -3.09 -12.45 11.46
C SER A 35 -2.35 -11.44 10.56
N ALA A 36 -1.13 -11.04 10.94
CA ALA A 36 -0.33 -10.09 10.15
C ALA A 36 0.17 -10.68 8.81
N VAL A 37 0.17 -12.00 8.67
CA VAL A 37 0.64 -12.74 7.49
C VAL A 37 -0.45 -13.64 6.90
N PRO A 38 -0.37 -13.99 5.60
CA PRO A 38 -1.29 -14.96 5.00
C PRO A 38 -1.22 -16.34 5.69
N PRO A 39 -2.29 -17.15 5.66
CA PRO A 39 -2.31 -18.49 6.26
C PRO A 39 -1.29 -19.49 5.68
N SER A 40 -0.69 -19.19 4.53
CA SER A 40 0.36 -19.98 3.90
C SER A 40 1.72 -19.86 4.60
N ILE A 41 1.88 -18.89 5.51
CA ILE A 41 3.12 -18.64 6.24
C ILE A 41 3.09 -19.30 7.62
N ASP A 42 4.07 -20.16 7.88
CA ASP A 42 4.36 -20.68 9.21
C ASP A 42 5.40 -19.80 9.93
N LEU A 43 4.95 -19.06 10.95
CA LEU A 43 5.79 -18.18 11.75
C LEU A 43 6.62 -18.91 12.81
N THR A 44 6.44 -20.22 13.04
CA THR A 44 7.10 -20.94 14.14
C THR A 44 8.62 -21.02 14.00
N GLN A 45 9.14 -20.94 12.77
CA GLN A 45 10.58 -21.03 12.47
C GLN A 45 11.25 -19.69 12.13
N VAL A 46 10.50 -18.58 12.13
CA VAL A 46 10.98 -17.26 11.69
C VAL A 46 11.55 -16.48 12.88
N ASN A 47 12.86 -16.26 13.00
CA ASN A 47 13.43 -15.65 14.21
C ASN A 47 13.82 -14.19 14.04
N LYS A 48 14.28 -13.80 12.84
CA LYS A 48 14.70 -12.43 12.56
C LYS A 48 13.84 -11.81 11.46
N ILE A 49 13.11 -10.76 11.81
CA ILE A 49 12.07 -10.13 10.98
C ILE A 49 12.40 -8.65 10.75
N LEU A 50 12.15 -8.16 9.55
CA LEU A 50 12.23 -6.75 9.22
C LEU A 50 10.96 -6.26 8.50
N ASP A 51 10.34 -5.23 9.06
CA ASP A 51 9.27 -4.46 8.44
C ASP A 51 9.88 -3.24 7.73
N VAL A 52 9.84 -3.22 6.40
CA VAL A 52 10.47 -2.18 5.58
C VAL A 52 9.40 -1.20 5.10
N ALA A 53 9.72 0.09 5.20
CA ALA A 53 8.77 1.19 5.05
C ALA A 53 7.59 1.06 6.04
N ALA A 54 7.95 0.84 7.30
CA ALA A 54 7.02 0.43 8.35
C ALA A 54 5.96 1.49 8.70
N GLY A 55 6.15 2.76 8.32
CA GLY A 55 5.20 3.83 8.59
C GLY A 55 4.91 3.98 10.09
N THR A 56 3.70 3.60 10.51
CA THR A 56 3.27 3.59 11.93
C THR A 56 3.72 2.35 12.71
N CYS A 57 4.48 1.45 12.09
CA CYS A 57 4.83 0.12 12.59
C CYS A 57 3.63 -0.80 12.83
N VAL A 58 2.45 -0.47 12.28
CA VAL A 58 1.20 -1.20 12.56
C VAL A 58 1.28 -2.68 12.15
N TRP A 59 2.02 -3.02 11.08
CA TRP A 59 2.18 -4.40 10.65
C TRP A 59 3.01 -5.21 11.66
N VAL A 60 4.18 -4.72 12.06
CA VAL A 60 5.02 -5.44 13.05
C VAL A 60 4.36 -5.48 14.44
N LEU A 61 3.58 -4.45 14.80
CA LEU A 61 2.78 -4.45 16.04
C LEU A 61 1.60 -5.44 16.01
N ASP A 62 1.04 -5.74 14.85
CA ASP A 62 0.08 -6.84 14.68
C ASP A 62 0.79 -8.20 14.69
N LEU A 63 1.99 -8.27 14.10
CA LEU A 63 2.79 -9.50 14.03
C LEU A 63 3.13 -10.03 15.42
N VAL A 64 3.47 -9.16 16.37
CA VAL A 64 3.81 -9.60 17.74
C VAL A 64 2.65 -10.28 18.47
N ASN A 65 1.42 -10.02 18.03
CA ASN A 65 0.19 -10.65 18.55
C ASN A 65 -0.27 -11.84 17.70
N SER A 66 0.48 -12.21 16.65
CA SER A 66 0.10 -13.29 15.75
C SER A 66 0.36 -14.66 16.39
N PRO A 67 -0.50 -15.67 16.10
CA PRO A 67 -0.27 -17.05 16.53
C PRO A 67 1.12 -17.54 16.11
N GLY A 68 1.85 -18.14 17.04
CA GLY A 68 3.23 -18.62 16.81
C GLY A 68 4.33 -17.59 17.09
N ILE A 69 3.97 -16.32 17.34
CA ILE A 69 4.89 -15.25 17.76
C ILE A 69 4.68 -14.87 19.23
N GLU A 70 3.44 -14.71 19.65
CA GLU A 70 3.05 -14.16 20.97
C GLU A 70 3.76 -14.84 22.18
N HIS A 71 4.03 -16.14 22.10
CA HIS A 71 4.64 -16.92 23.19
C HIS A 71 6.18 -16.94 23.17
N ARG A 72 6.81 -16.36 22.15
CA ARG A 72 8.26 -16.44 21.93
C ARG A 72 8.91 -15.11 21.58
N LEU A 73 8.24 -14.00 21.87
CA LEU A 73 8.74 -12.64 21.61
C LEU A 73 10.18 -12.41 22.11
N SER A 74 10.54 -12.93 23.28
CA SER A 74 11.89 -12.79 23.85
C SER A 74 12.99 -13.53 23.08
N SER A 75 12.62 -14.38 22.11
CA SER A 75 13.54 -15.12 21.23
C SER A 75 13.61 -14.55 19.81
N LEU A 76 12.89 -13.46 19.54
CA LEU A 76 12.81 -12.83 18.23
C LEU A 76 13.67 -11.59 18.15
N ASP A 77 14.30 -11.41 16.99
CA ASP A 77 14.94 -10.16 16.60
C ASP A 77 14.00 -9.40 15.66
N LEU A 78 13.31 -8.39 16.18
CA LEU A 78 12.31 -7.61 15.46
C LEU A 78 12.85 -6.24 15.06
N TYR A 79 12.74 -5.91 13.78
CA TYR A 79 13.19 -4.65 13.22
C TYR A 79 12.10 -3.98 12.41
N ALA A 80 12.10 -2.65 12.40
CA ALA A 80 11.28 -1.85 11.51
C ALA A 80 12.07 -0.64 11.00
N CYS A 81 11.93 -0.31 9.71
CA CYS A 81 12.59 0.86 9.16
C CYS A 81 11.72 1.64 8.19
N ASP A 82 12.00 2.92 8.04
CA ASP A 82 11.34 3.81 7.10
C ASP A 82 12.33 4.89 6.64
N ILE A 83 12.07 5.60 5.53
CA ILE A 83 12.96 6.65 5.01
C ILE A 83 13.16 7.78 6.02
N ASN A 84 12.20 7.97 6.93
CA ASN A 84 12.32 8.82 8.11
C ASN A 84 11.40 8.34 9.25
N SER A 85 11.69 8.78 10.46
CA SER A 85 10.98 8.41 11.69
C SER A 85 9.67 9.17 11.94
N LYS A 86 9.17 10.01 11.01
CA LYS A 86 8.02 10.90 11.27
C LYS A 86 6.73 10.12 11.56
N PHE A 87 6.57 8.94 10.95
CA PHE A 87 5.37 8.12 11.13
C PHE A 87 5.45 7.16 12.31
N PHE A 88 6.65 6.86 12.83
CA PHE A 88 6.84 5.94 13.94
C PHE A 88 5.99 6.32 15.16
N PRO A 89 5.54 5.32 15.94
CA PRO A 89 4.89 5.57 17.22
C PRO A 89 5.91 6.10 18.24
N ASP A 90 5.44 6.41 19.45
CA ASP A 90 6.33 6.65 20.58
C ASP A 90 7.26 5.44 20.79
N SER A 91 8.54 5.67 21.07
CA SER A 91 9.51 4.58 21.18
C SER A 91 9.16 3.59 22.29
N ALA A 92 8.46 4.04 23.35
CA ALA A 92 7.97 3.18 24.41
C ALA A 92 7.02 2.08 23.90
N VAL A 93 6.27 2.34 22.82
CA VAL A 93 5.37 1.35 22.19
C VAL A 93 6.18 0.24 21.54
N THR A 94 7.22 0.59 20.77
CA THR A 94 8.08 -0.40 20.09
C THR A 94 9.01 -1.12 21.06
N GLU A 95 9.56 -0.41 22.05
CA GLU A 95 10.45 -0.97 23.07
C GLU A 95 9.74 -2.00 23.96
N ALA A 96 8.45 -1.81 24.24
CA ALA A 96 7.64 -2.78 25.00
C ALA A 96 7.60 -4.17 24.36
N PHE A 97 7.84 -4.26 23.05
CA PHE A 97 7.89 -5.53 22.30
C PHE A 97 9.30 -5.86 21.79
N GLY A 98 10.32 -5.09 22.16
CA GLY A 98 11.70 -5.29 21.69
C GLY A 98 11.91 -4.97 20.20
N ILE A 99 11.04 -4.17 19.59
CA ILE A 99 11.15 -3.79 18.18
C ILE A 99 12.19 -2.68 18.03
N GLN A 100 13.23 -2.93 17.23
CA GLN A 100 14.28 -1.96 16.95
C GLN A 100 13.93 -1.15 15.69
N THR A 101 13.74 0.15 15.85
CA THR A 101 13.43 1.06 14.74
C THR A 101 14.66 1.82 14.25
N PHE A 102 14.76 2.05 12.94
CA PHE A 102 15.84 2.85 12.34
C PHE A 102 15.40 3.51 11.02
N GLU A 103 16.14 4.53 10.59
CA GLU A 103 15.88 5.20 9.30
C GLU A 103 16.65 4.53 8.16
N GLN A 104 15.95 4.17 7.08
CA GLN A 104 16.52 3.59 5.87
C GLN A 104 15.67 3.91 4.65
N ASP A 105 16.31 4.41 3.60
CA ASP A 105 15.73 4.49 2.26
C ASP A 105 15.83 3.10 1.60
N VAL A 106 14.69 2.45 1.36
CA VAL A 106 14.63 1.10 0.76
C VAL A 106 15.24 1.05 -0.64
N THR A 107 15.31 2.18 -1.35
CA THR A 107 15.94 2.27 -2.67
C THR A 107 17.48 2.33 -2.61
N LYS A 108 18.05 2.41 -1.41
CA LYS A 108 19.50 2.39 -1.18
C LYS A 108 19.93 1.06 -0.54
N PRO A 109 21.16 0.60 -0.83
CA PRO A 109 21.71 -0.58 -0.16
C PRO A 109 21.62 -0.46 1.35
N PHE A 110 21.20 -1.54 1.99
CA PHE A 110 21.24 -1.68 3.44
C PHE A 110 22.69 -1.89 3.92
N PRO A 111 22.98 -1.66 5.21
CA PRO A 111 24.26 -2.01 5.79
C PRO A 111 24.62 -3.49 5.54
N THR A 112 25.87 -3.76 5.18
CA THR A 112 26.32 -5.10 4.74
C THR A 112 26.13 -6.19 5.79
N GLU A 113 26.16 -5.83 7.07
CA GLU A 113 25.92 -6.69 8.22
C GLU A 113 24.47 -7.21 8.31
N MET A 114 23.54 -6.57 7.60
CA MET A 114 22.14 -6.99 7.53
C MET A 114 21.89 -8.02 6.41
N HIS A 115 22.79 -8.10 5.42
CA HIS A 115 22.62 -8.96 4.26
C HIS A 115 22.64 -10.44 4.63
N GLY A 116 21.67 -11.20 4.11
CA GLY A 116 21.56 -12.64 4.34
C GLY A 116 21.28 -13.01 5.78
N THR A 117 20.66 -12.12 6.58
CA THR A 117 20.42 -12.36 8.01
C THR A 117 18.96 -12.48 8.40
N TYR A 118 18.03 -12.08 7.54
CA TYR A 118 16.60 -12.08 7.84
C TYR A 118 15.92 -13.37 7.40
N ASP A 119 15.05 -13.90 8.26
CA ASP A 119 14.15 -15.02 7.94
C ASP A 119 12.90 -14.53 7.22
N LEU A 120 12.44 -13.32 7.55
CA LEU A 120 11.27 -12.69 6.94
C LEU A 120 11.49 -11.19 6.75
N VAL A 121 11.15 -10.69 5.57
CA VAL A 121 11.11 -9.26 5.24
C VAL A 121 9.71 -8.93 4.71
N HIS A 122 9.10 -7.87 5.23
CA HIS A 122 7.79 -7.37 4.83
C HIS A 122 7.88 -5.98 4.21
N VAL A 123 7.09 -5.73 3.17
CA VAL A 123 6.87 -4.41 2.53
C VAL A 123 5.39 -4.27 2.21
N SER A 124 4.79 -3.11 2.42
CA SER A 124 3.38 -2.88 2.10
C SER A 124 3.13 -1.45 1.61
N MET A 125 2.28 -1.31 0.60
CA MET A 125 1.65 -0.06 0.14
C MET A 125 2.62 1.08 -0.23
N LEU A 126 3.67 0.78 -0.99
CA LEU A 126 4.62 1.75 -1.53
C LEU A 126 4.25 2.28 -2.93
N PHE A 127 3.09 1.92 -3.49
CA PHE A 127 2.64 2.35 -4.83
C PHE A 127 2.58 3.88 -5.05
N LEU A 128 2.42 4.69 -3.99
CA LEU A 128 2.48 6.17 -4.04
C LEU A 128 3.85 6.75 -3.64
N CYS A 129 4.88 5.91 -3.58
CA CYS A 129 6.19 6.29 -3.05
C CYS A 129 7.33 6.00 -4.03
N LEU A 130 7.17 5.00 -4.90
CA LEU A 130 8.26 4.49 -5.72
C LEU A 130 7.97 4.63 -7.22
N THR A 131 8.96 5.15 -7.94
CA THR A 131 9.02 5.08 -9.40
C THR A 131 9.34 3.65 -9.85
N LYS A 132 9.25 3.37 -11.15
CA LYS A 132 9.67 2.07 -11.70
C LYS A 132 11.09 1.66 -11.29
N ASP A 133 12.05 2.58 -11.37
CA ASP A 133 13.44 2.32 -10.95
C ASP A 133 13.55 2.17 -9.42
N GLY A 134 12.76 2.94 -8.67
CA GLY A 134 12.66 2.82 -7.22
C GLY A 134 12.17 1.43 -6.79
N TRP A 135 11.16 0.90 -7.48
CA TRP A 135 10.68 -0.46 -7.26
C TRP A 135 11.75 -1.51 -7.52
N LYS A 136 12.46 -1.41 -8.66
CA LYS A 136 13.55 -2.34 -8.97
C LYS A 136 14.61 -2.35 -7.87
N ALA A 137 15.10 -1.16 -7.48
CA ALA A 137 16.11 -1.03 -6.43
C ALA A 137 15.61 -1.55 -5.08
N ALA A 138 14.36 -1.23 -4.71
CA ALA A 138 13.76 -1.68 -3.46
C ALA A 138 13.69 -3.22 -3.37
N LEU A 139 13.20 -3.87 -4.42
CA LEU A 139 13.08 -5.33 -4.46
C LEU A 139 14.47 -6.01 -4.43
N GLU A 140 15.45 -5.49 -5.18
CA GLU A 140 16.83 -5.98 -5.13
C GLU A 140 17.44 -5.87 -3.73
N ASN A 141 17.25 -4.73 -3.06
CA ASN A 141 17.75 -4.52 -1.69
C ASN A 141 17.03 -5.43 -0.68
N CYS A 142 15.71 -5.60 -0.77
CA CYS A 142 14.97 -6.54 0.08
C CYS A 142 15.45 -7.99 -0.13
N TYR A 143 15.78 -8.36 -1.37
CA TYR A 143 16.35 -9.68 -1.67
C TYR A 143 17.73 -9.90 -1.02
N THR A 144 18.59 -8.88 -0.93
CA THR A 144 19.91 -9.04 -0.29
C THR A 144 19.82 -9.30 1.21
N LEU A 145 18.77 -8.81 1.88
CA LEU A 145 18.55 -8.96 3.33
C LEU A 145 18.23 -10.40 3.74
N LEU A 146 17.53 -11.13 2.88
CA LEU A 146 17.03 -12.47 3.19
C LEU A 146 18.12 -13.54 3.15
N LYS A 147 18.06 -14.49 4.09
CA LYS A 147 18.78 -15.77 4.00
C LYS A 147 18.29 -16.58 2.79
N PRO A 148 19.07 -17.56 2.29
CA PRO A 148 18.52 -18.63 1.46
C PRO A 148 17.35 -19.31 2.19
N GLY A 149 16.22 -19.45 1.53
CA GLY A 149 14.96 -19.91 2.13
C GLY A 149 14.16 -18.84 2.90
N GLY A 150 14.67 -17.62 3.00
CA GLY A 150 13.97 -16.51 3.65
C GLY A 150 12.73 -16.06 2.89
N ILE A 151 11.74 -15.57 3.63
CA ILE A 151 10.40 -15.23 3.14
C ILE A 151 10.30 -13.72 2.90
N PHE A 152 9.82 -13.34 1.71
CA PHE A 152 9.43 -11.98 1.40
C PHE A 152 7.91 -11.90 1.29
N ILE A 153 7.30 -10.98 2.02
CA ILE A 153 5.87 -10.67 1.92
C ILE A 153 5.75 -9.26 1.38
N ILE A 154 5.01 -9.11 0.29
CA ILE A 154 4.67 -7.81 -0.25
C ILE A 154 3.19 -7.74 -0.60
N ASP A 155 2.55 -6.63 -0.27
CA ASP A 155 1.19 -6.34 -0.70
C ASP A 155 1.03 -4.90 -1.16
N GLU A 156 0.34 -4.74 -2.28
CA GLU A 156 0.20 -3.47 -2.99
C GLU A 156 -1.22 -3.33 -3.55
N CYS A 157 -1.57 -2.11 -3.93
CA CYS A 157 -2.76 -1.81 -4.69
C CYS A 157 -2.46 -0.86 -5.85
N ASP A 158 -3.40 -0.80 -6.79
CA ASP A 158 -3.30 0.11 -7.90
C ASP A 158 -4.06 1.41 -7.61
N PRO A 159 -3.50 2.59 -7.94
CA PRO A 159 -4.10 3.90 -7.68
C PRO A 159 -5.23 4.21 -8.66
N ILE A 160 -6.22 3.33 -8.81
CA ILE A 160 -7.27 3.45 -9.84
C ILE A 160 -8.62 2.92 -9.33
N LEU A 161 -9.67 3.69 -9.56
CA LEU A 161 -11.03 3.39 -9.16
C LEU A 161 -11.83 2.79 -10.33
N TYR A 162 -12.63 1.80 -9.98
CA TYR A 162 -13.66 1.17 -10.80
C TYR A 162 -15.00 1.23 -10.09
N THR A 163 -16.09 0.94 -10.80
CA THR A 163 -17.44 0.86 -10.24
C THR A 163 -18.03 -0.52 -10.50
N CYS A 164 -19.19 -0.84 -9.92
CA CYS A 164 -19.88 -2.10 -10.23
C CYS A 164 -20.33 -2.18 -11.70
N SER A 165 -20.64 -1.05 -12.34
CA SER A 165 -21.03 -0.98 -13.75
C SER A 165 -19.82 -0.98 -14.70
N ASN A 166 -18.64 -0.63 -14.21
CA ASN A 166 -17.37 -0.69 -14.92
C ASN A 166 -16.32 -1.38 -14.03
N PRO A 167 -16.34 -2.72 -13.93
CA PRO A 167 -15.49 -3.46 -13.00
C PRO A 167 -14.02 -3.48 -13.44
N PRO A 168 -13.07 -3.74 -12.51
CA PRO A 168 -11.67 -3.86 -12.85
C PRO A 168 -11.40 -5.03 -13.81
N PRO A 169 -10.31 -4.97 -14.61
CA PRO A 169 -9.83 -6.10 -15.40
C PRO A 169 -9.62 -7.35 -14.54
N ALA A 170 -9.70 -8.52 -15.17
CA ALA A 170 -9.40 -9.78 -14.50
C ALA A 170 -7.93 -9.79 -14.00
N PRO A 171 -7.62 -10.43 -12.86
CA PRO A 171 -6.27 -10.41 -12.27
C PRO A 171 -5.12 -10.91 -13.15
N ASP A 172 -5.42 -11.69 -14.19
CA ASP A 172 -4.48 -12.24 -15.18
C ASP A 172 -4.38 -11.40 -16.46
N SER A 173 -5.02 -10.23 -16.50
CA SER A 173 -4.90 -9.27 -17.60
C SER A 173 -3.51 -8.64 -17.64
N SER A 174 -3.18 -7.95 -18.74
CA SER A 174 -1.88 -7.28 -18.91
C SER A 174 -1.73 -5.98 -18.12
N GLY A 175 -2.82 -5.44 -17.57
CA GLY A 175 -2.85 -4.15 -16.87
C GLY A 175 -4.21 -3.46 -17.01
N HIS A 176 -4.25 -2.19 -16.58
CA HIS A 176 -5.44 -1.33 -16.71
C HIS A 176 -5.53 -0.67 -18.08
N CYS A 177 -6.75 -0.42 -18.56
CA CYS A 177 -6.97 0.48 -19.69
C CYS A 177 -6.98 1.94 -19.19
N LEU A 178 -5.79 2.53 -19.04
CA LEU A 178 -5.65 3.89 -18.49
C LEU A 178 -6.40 4.94 -19.31
N GLU A 179 -6.53 4.75 -20.62
CA GLU A 179 -7.30 5.64 -21.49
C GLU A 179 -8.78 5.69 -21.06
N ASP A 180 -9.43 4.54 -20.92
CA ASP A 180 -10.83 4.45 -20.50
C ASP A 180 -11.05 4.95 -19.07
N CYS A 181 -10.08 4.69 -18.18
CA CYS A 181 -10.17 5.08 -16.79
C CYS A 181 -9.98 6.58 -16.53
N LEU A 182 -9.29 7.30 -17.43
CA LEU A 182 -8.96 8.72 -17.29
C LEU A 182 -9.79 9.64 -18.20
N ASN A 183 -10.39 9.10 -19.26
CA ASN A 183 -11.15 9.89 -20.21
C ASN A 183 -12.66 9.77 -19.96
N GLY A 184 -13.23 10.80 -19.36
CA GLY A 184 -14.68 10.98 -19.30
C GLY A 184 -15.12 11.89 -18.16
N GLU A 185 -16.44 12.11 -18.08
CA GLU A 185 -17.04 13.09 -17.17
C GLU A 185 -17.68 12.49 -15.92
N THR A 186 -17.62 11.16 -15.76
CA THR A 186 -18.14 10.50 -14.56
C THR A 186 -17.29 10.84 -13.33
N TRP A 187 -17.90 10.76 -12.15
CA TRP A 187 -17.20 11.06 -10.89
C TRP A 187 -15.95 10.19 -10.69
N PHE A 188 -16.00 8.90 -11.06
CA PHE A 188 -14.86 7.98 -10.85
C PHE A 188 -13.72 8.24 -11.85
N GLN A 189 -14.03 8.66 -13.08
CA GLN A 189 -12.99 9.07 -14.05
C GLN A 189 -12.32 10.38 -13.63
N LYS A 190 -13.10 11.33 -13.09
CA LYS A 190 -12.56 12.55 -12.46
C LYS A 190 -11.69 12.23 -11.25
N ALA A 191 -12.11 11.27 -10.42
CA ALA A 191 -11.30 10.76 -9.31
C ALA A 191 -9.98 10.14 -9.80
N ASN A 192 -10.01 9.33 -10.87
CA ASN A 192 -8.80 8.75 -11.46
C ASN A 192 -7.85 9.80 -12.04
N CYS A 193 -8.37 10.90 -12.60
CA CYS A 193 -7.55 12.04 -13.02
C CYS A 193 -6.76 12.65 -11.84
N MET A 194 -7.33 12.68 -10.65
CA MET A 194 -6.65 13.14 -9.42
C MET A 194 -5.73 12.07 -8.83
N TYR A 195 -6.14 10.80 -8.84
CA TYR A 195 -5.47 9.70 -8.14
C TYR A 195 -4.41 9.01 -9.02
N THR A 196 -4.84 8.38 -10.10
CA THR A 196 -3.96 7.72 -11.08
C THR A 196 -3.13 8.77 -11.82
N GLY A 197 -3.74 9.91 -12.19
CA GLY A 197 -3.04 11.00 -12.87
C GLY A 197 -1.88 11.57 -12.06
N PHE A 198 -2.03 11.69 -10.73
CA PHE A 198 -0.91 12.03 -9.85
C PHE A 198 0.22 11.00 -9.96
N SER A 199 -0.11 9.71 -9.86
CA SER A 199 0.85 8.61 -9.91
C SER A 199 1.64 8.60 -11.22
N LEU A 200 0.95 8.75 -12.35
CA LEU A 200 1.58 8.83 -13.68
C LEU A 200 2.50 10.04 -13.81
N HIS A 201 2.09 11.20 -13.29
CA HIS A 201 2.93 12.41 -13.31
C HIS A 201 4.19 12.27 -12.44
N GLN A 202 4.14 11.52 -11.34
CA GLN A 202 5.31 11.23 -10.50
C GLN A 202 6.21 10.11 -11.07
N GLY A 203 5.79 9.42 -12.14
CA GLY A 203 6.50 8.26 -12.68
C GLY A 203 6.34 6.99 -11.82
N PHE A 204 5.29 6.93 -11.00
CA PHE A 204 4.89 5.73 -10.27
C PHE A 204 4.23 4.72 -11.21
N VAL A 205 4.17 3.46 -10.76
CA VAL A 205 3.57 2.36 -11.51
C VAL A 205 2.09 2.24 -11.15
N ALA A 206 1.20 2.54 -12.11
CA ALA A 206 -0.24 2.60 -11.87
C ALA A 206 -0.96 1.25 -11.97
N ASP A 207 -0.29 0.21 -12.46
CA ASP A 207 -0.78 -1.16 -12.68
C ASP A 207 0.17 -2.19 -12.04
N LEU A 208 0.79 -1.82 -10.92
CA LEU A 208 1.79 -2.61 -10.22
C LEU A 208 1.29 -4.00 -9.85
N THR A 209 0.00 -4.14 -9.48
CA THR A 209 -0.53 -5.45 -9.04
C THR A 209 -0.53 -6.51 -10.14
N PHE A 210 -0.47 -6.14 -11.42
CA PHE A 210 -0.36 -7.08 -12.54
C PHE A 210 1.08 -7.55 -12.77
N HIS A 211 2.05 -6.70 -12.45
CA HIS A 211 3.47 -6.94 -12.72
C HIS A 211 4.23 -7.50 -11.51
N LEU A 212 3.65 -7.40 -10.31
CA LEU A 212 4.32 -7.68 -9.04
C LEU A 212 4.97 -9.07 -8.99
N CYS A 213 4.26 -10.13 -9.39
CA CYS A 213 4.83 -11.49 -9.41
C CYS A 213 6.06 -11.58 -10.33
N ASN A 214 5.96 -11.06 -11.55
CA ASN A 214 7.06 -11.10 -12.52
C ASN A 214 8.27 -10.30 -12.03
N MET A 215 8.05 -9.11 -11.44
CA MET A 215 9.12 -8.28 -10.89
C MET A 215 9.87 -8.99 -9.76
N LEU A 216 9.18 -9.74 -8.91
CA LEU A 216 9.80 -10.53 -7.86
C LEU A 216 10.62 -11.70 -8.43
N GLU A 217 10.09 -12.40 -9.44
CA GLU A 217 10.80 -13.49 -10.12
C GLU A 217 12.06 -13.00 -10.84
N GLU A 218 12.02 -11.82 -11.46
CA GLU A 218 13.19 -11.18 -12.11
C GLU A 218 14.33 -10.91 -11.12
N VAL A 219 14.01 -10.58 -9.87
CA VAL A 219 15.00 -10.38 -8.79
C VAL A 219 15.53 -11.72 -8.24
N GLY A 220 14.78 -12.80 -8.43
CA GLY A 220 15.18 -14.16 -8.04
C GLY A 220 14.29 -14.84 -7.00
N PHE A 221 13.17 -14.22 -6.62
CA PHE A 221 12.20 -14.86 -5.72
C PHE A 221 11.48 -16.02 -6.40
N HIS A 222 11.19 -17.07 -5.63
CA HIS A 222 10.22 -18.09 -6.01
C HIS A 222 8.88 -17.75 -5.38
N ILE A 223 7.86 -17.45 -6.20
CA ILE A 223 6.52 -17.17 -5.67
C ILE A 223 5.87 -18.46 -5.18
N THR A 224 5.50 -18.48 -3.90
CA THR A 224 4.85 -19.63 -3.25
C THR A 224 3.38 -19.38 -2.95
N ASP A 225 2.97 -18.12 -2.83
CA ASP A 225 1.57 -17.74 -2.67
C ASP A 225 1.32 -16.35 -3.26
N THR A 226 0.14 -16.16 -3.87
CA THR A 226 -0.29 -14.85 -4.35
C THR A 226 -1.79 -14.85 -4.53
N LYS A 227 -2.41 -13.70 -4.23
CA LYS A 227 -3.83 -13.52 -4.44
C LYS A 227 -4.15 -12.07 -4.75
N SER A 228 -5.01 -11.87 -5.74
CA SER A 228 -5.69 -10.60 -5.94
C SER A 228 -6.99 -10.52 -5.15
N ALA A 229 -7.28 -9.35 -4.62
CA ALA A 229 -8.53 -9.02 -3.94
C ALA A 229 -9.11 -7.73 -4.52
N ALA A 230 -10.43 -7.67 -4.62
CA ALA A 230 -11.13 -6.40 -4.78
C ALA A 230 -11.17 -5.70 -3.42
N GLY A 231 -10.77 -4.43 -3.38
CA GLY A 231 -10.95 -3.53 -2.24
C GLY A 231 -12.19 -2.67 -2.48
N PRO A 232 -13.37 -3.03 -1.93
CA PRO A 232 -14.54 -2.18 -2.02
C PRO A 232 -14.36 -0.92 -1.17
N LEU A 233 -14.83 0.21 -1.70
CA LEU A 233 -14.82 1.52 -1.07
C LEU A 233 -16.22 2.12 -1.09
N GLY A 234 -16.58 2.82 -0.02
CA GLY A 234 -17.90 3.44 0.12
C GLY A 234 -19.02 2.42 -0.01
N LYS A 235 -20.02 2.71 -0.84
CA LYS A 235 -21.25 1.91 -0.86
C LYS A 235 -21.05 0.42 -1.17
N THR A 236 -20.02 0.08 -1.95
CA THR A 236 -19.71 -1.31 -2.31
C THR A 236 -19.30 -2.15 -1.11
N CYS A 237 -18.81 -1.56 -0.01
CA CYS A 237 -18.47 -2.27 1.23
C CYS A 237 -19.66 -3.09 1.79
N SER A 238 -20.90 -2.63 1.57
CA SER A 238 -22.11 -3.33 2.02
C SER A 238 -22.48 -4.56 1.18
N THR A 239 -21.92 -4.68 -0.03
CA THR A 239 -22.27 -5.75 -0.99
C THR A 239 -21.14 -6.74 -1.22
N TYR A 240 -19.90 -6.29 -1.08
CA TYR A 240 -18.70 -7.13 -1.21
C TYR A 240 -18.30 -7.75 0.12
N LYS A 241 -17.66 -8.91 0.03
CA LYS A 241 -17.06 -9.61 1.16
C LYS A 241 -15.56 -9.75 0.92
N GLY A 242 -14.80 -9.80 2.01
CA GLY A 242 -13.39 -10.18 1.94
C GLY A 242 -13.23 -11.60 1.39
N LEU A 243 -12.03 -11.97 0.96
CA LEU A 243 -11.75 -13.30 0.41
C LEU A 243 -12.08 -14.44 1.38
N GLY A 244 -12.04 -14.18 2.69
CA GLY A 244 -12.49 -15.11 3.74
C GLY A 244 -14.01 -15.13 4.00
N GLY A 245 -14.81 -14.42 3.21
CA GLY A 245 -16.27 -14.30 3.37
C GLY A 245 -16.72 -13.32 4.47
N VAL A 246 -15.79 -12.59 5.08
CA VAL A 246 -16.06 -11.58 6.12
C VAL A 246 -16.81 -10.40 5.53
N SER A 247 -17.79 -9.88 6.27
CA SER A 247 -18.52 -8.66 5.89
C SER A 247 -17.58 -7.45 5.91
N LEU A 248 -17.68 -6.58 4.90
CA LEU A 248 -16.89 -5.35 4.83
C LEU A 248 -17.73 -4.10 5.13
N ALA A 249 -19.01 -4.27 5.47
CA ALA A 249 -19.96 -3.17 5.63
C ALA A 249 -19.54 -2.13 6.69
N GLU A 250 -18.81 -2.54 7.73
CA GLU A 250 -18.30 -1.61 8.75
C GLU A 250 -17.30 -0.59 8.20
N TYR A 251 -16.66 -0.90 7.07
CA TYR A 251 -15.69 -0.03 6.42
C TYR A 251 -16.34 0.96 5.44
N GLU A 252 -17.66 0.95 5.22
CA GLU A 252 -18.35 1.85 4.26
C GLU A 252 -17.96 3.32 4.49
N VAL A 253 -18.16 3.81 5.72
CA VAL A 253 -17.84 5.22 6.05
C VAL A 253 -16.34 5.47 6.01
N PHE A 254 -15.53 4.62 6.65
CA PHE A 254 -14.09 4.84 6.74
C PHE A 254 -13.42 4.80 5.36
N SER A 255 -13.80 3.85 4.50
CA SER A 255 -13.21 3.70 3.17
C SER A 255 -13.51 4.90 2.26
N THR A 256 -14.73 5.48 2.35
CA THR A 256 -15.07 6.75 1.68
C THR A 256 -14.16 7.87 2.14
N GLU A 257 -14.06 8.11 3.45
CA GLU A 257 -13.23 9.22 3.98
C GLU A 257 -11.75 8.98 3.69
N CYS A 258 -11.27 7.73 3.75
CA CYS A 258 -9.89 7.36 3.51
C CYS A 258 -9.46 7.67 2.07
N ILE A 259 -10.23 7.22 1.08
CA ILE A 259 -9.90 7.48 -0.33
C ILE A 259 -10.13 8.94 -0.70
N HIS A 260 -11.19 9.57 -0.19
CA HIS A 260 -11.48 10.98 -0.43
C HIS A 260 -10.38 11.89 0.12
N PHE A 261 -9.91 11.62 1.34
CA PHE A 261 -8.78 12.32 1.95
C PHE A 261 -7.51 12.17 1.11
N THR A 262 -7.22 10.95 0.64
CA THR A 262 -6.06 10.67 -0.21
C THR A 262 -6.15 11.49 -1.50
N ILE A 263 -7.26 11.37 -2.24
CA ILE A 263 -7.51 12.10 -3.50
C ILE A 263 -7.41 13.61 -3.29
N THR A 264 -7.97 14.14 -2.20
CA THR A 264 -7.93 15.57 -1.88
C THR A 264 -6.50 16.08 -1.73
N ASN A 265 -5.64 15.35 -1.00
CA ASN A 265 -4.23 15.73 -0.82
C ASN A 265 -3.43 15.65 -2.13
N LEU A 266 -3.67 14.61 -2.94
CA LEU A 266 -3.02 14.46 -4.25
C LEU A 266 -3.45 15.57 -5.23
N ALA A 267 -4.74 15.88 -5.27
CA ALA A 267 -5.30 16.96 -6.09
C ALA A 267 -4.72 18.31 -5.69
N ALA A 268 -4.67 18.63 -4.39
CA ALA A 268 -4.07 19.86 -3.89
C ALA A 268 -2.58 19.99 -4.26
N ALA A 269 -1.82 18.90 -4.15
CA ALA A 269 -0.41 18.87 -4.54
C ALA A 269 -0.21 19.10 -6.05
N SER A 270 -1.05 18.48 -6.90
CA SER A 270 -1.03 18.69 -8.35
C SER A 270 -1.49 20.09 -8.75
N PHE A 271 -2.53 20.62 -8.10
CA PHE A 271 -3.06 21.96 -8.34
C PHE A 271 -2.02 23.04 -8.03
N LYS A 272 -1.33 22.94 -6.88
CA LYS A 272 -0.25 23.86 -6.50
C LYS A 272 0.89 23.93 -7.52
N ARG A 273 1.09 22.85 -8.30
CA ARG A 273 2.11 22.77 -9.37
C ARG A 273 1.58 23.16 -10.75
N GLY A 274 0.29 23.52 -10.88
CA GLY A 274 -0.34 23.80 -12.17
C GLY A 274 -0.47 22.55 -13.05
N ALA A 275 -0.46 21.37 -12.47
CA ALA A 275 -0.44 20.08 -13.19
C ALA A 275 -1.77 19.33 -13.12
N LEU A 276 -2.77 19.84 -12.38
CA LEU A 276 -4.06 19.16 -12.22
C LEU A 276 -4.91 19.29 -13.49
N GLN A 277 -5.27 18.16 -14.09
CA GLN A 277 -6.10 18.07 -15.29
C GLN A 277 -7.34 17.22 -15.04
N ILE A 278 -8.54 17.77 -15.24
CA ILE A 278 -9.82 17.09 -15.03
C ILE A 278 -10.88 17.62 -16.03
N PRO A 279 -11.44 16.77 -16.91
CA PRO A 279 -10.92 15.45 -17.27
C PRO A 279 -9.52 15.56 -17.91
N SER A 280 -8.86 14.44 -18.17
CA SER A 280 -7.53 14.41 -18.80
C SER A 280 -7.43 15.39 -19.98
N GLY A 281 -6.38 16.22 -20.00
CA GLY A 281 -6.18 17.29 -21.00
C GLY A 281 -6.78 18.66 -20.64
N ASN A 282 -7.64 18.78 -19.62
CA ASN A 282 -8.28 20.05 -19.24
C ASN A 282 -7.76 20.56 -17.89
N TYR A 283 -7.00 21.64 -17.87
CA TYR A 283 -6.40 22.16 -16.65
C TYR A 283 -7.41 22.80 -15.71
N ILE A 284 -7.36 22.43 -14.43
CA ILE A 284 -8.08 23.11 -13.35
C ILE A 284 -7.19 24.23 -12.83
N THR A 285 -7.61 25.49 -13.03
CA THR A 285 -6.86 26.68 -12.60
C THR A 285 -7.47 27.41 -11.41
N MET A 286 -8.71 27.06 -11.03
CA MET A 286 -9.42 27.65 -9.91
C MET A 286 -9.65 26.61 -8.80
N GLU A 287 -9.36 27.00 -7.56
CA GLU A 287 -9.54 26.11 -6.41
C GLU A 287 -11.02 25.71 -6.22
N GLU A 288 -11.95 26.63 -6.50
CA GLU A 288 -13.40 26.35 -6.43
C GLU A 288 -13.81 25.19 -7.35
N ASP A 289 -13.24 25.11 -8.55
CA ASP A 289 -13.57 24.05 -9.50
C ASP A 289 -12.99 22.70 -9.05
N MET A 290 -11.79 22.70 -8.46
CA MET A 290 -11.24 21.50 -7.81
C MET A 290 -12.16 21.01 -6.68
N GLN A 291 -12.66 21.92 -5.83
CA GLN A 291 -13.54 21.58 -4.71
C GLN A 291 -14.88 21.00 -5.18
N LYS A 292 -15.47 21.55 -6.26
CA LYS A 292 -16.71 20.99 -6.85
C LYS A 292 -16.52 19.53 -7.29
N VAL A 293 -15.39 19.22 -7.91
CA VAL A 293 -15.07 17.84 -8.31
C VAL A 293 -14.87 16.94 -7.09
N LEU A 294 -14.19 17.42 -6.05
CA LEU A 294 -14.02 16.64 -4.81
C LEU A 294 -15.34 16.33 -4.11
N ILE A 295 -16.32 17.24 -4.15
CA ILE A 295 -17.66 17.00 -3.63
C ILE A 295 -18.37 15.92 -4.46
N GLU A 296 -18.34 16.04 -5.79
CA GLU A 296 -18.93 15.04 -6.71
C GLU A 296 -18.34 13.64 -6.49
N ILE A 297 -17.02 13.53 -6.29
CA ILE A 297 -16.34 12.27 -5.99
C ILE A 297 -16.84 11.66 -4.67
N LYS A 298 -17.00 12.49 -3.63
CA LYS A 298 -17.50 12.02 -2.33
C LYS A 298 -18.94 11.49 -2.45
N GLU A 299 -19.80 12.23 -3.13
CA GLU A 299 -21.19 11.82 -3.38
C GLU A 299 -21.25 10.49 -4.17
N GLY A 300 -20.39 10.32 -5.19
CA GLY A 300 -20.29 9.08 -5.95
C GLY A 300 -19.86 7.89 -5.09
N LEU A 301 -18.87 8.06 -4.21
CA LEU A 301 -18.45 7.03 -3.24
C LEU A 301 -19.57 6.63 -2.27
N GLU A 302 -20.35 7.60 -1.80
CA GLU A 302 -21.45 7.38 -0.85
C GLU A 302 -22.67 6.71 -1.51
N GLN A 303 -22.96 7.05 -2.77
CA GLN A 303 -24.15 6.58 -3.50
C GLN A 303 -23.92 5.29 -4.28
N GLU A 304 -22.80 5.21 -5.00
CA GLU A 304 -22.46 4.09 -5.89
C GLU A 304 -21.35 3.21 -5.33
N GLY A 305 -20.39 3.82 -4.64
CA GLY A 305 -19.16 3.18 -4.18
C GLY A 305 -18.18 2.86 -5.30
N ALA A 306 -16.99 2.40 -4.92
CA ALA A 306 -15.92 2.08 -5.86
C ALA A 306 -15.29 0.71 -5.58
N LEU A 307 -14.42 0.27 -6.48
CA LEU A 307 -13.53 -0.86 -6.33
C LEU A 307 -12.11 -0.43 -6.66
N ILE A 308 -11.15 -0.91 -5.88
CA ILE A 308 -9.72 -0.90 -6.21
C ILE A 308 -9.20 -2.33 -6.30
N THR A 309 -8.11 -2.54 -7.03
CA THR A 309 -7.43 -3.84 -7.09
C THR A 309 -6.25 -3.86 -6.13
N GLY A 310 -6.18 -4.89 -5.30
CA GLY A 310 -5.00 -5.21 -4.49
C GLY A 310 -4.44 -6.58 -4.83
N ARG A 311 -3.13 -6.77 -4.62
CA ARG A 311 -2.49 -8.08 -4.66
C ARG A 311 -1.45 -8.20 -3.54
N TYR A 312 -1.40 -9.37 -2.92
CA TYR A 312 -0.21 -9.78 -2.16
C TYR A 312 0.56 -10.87 -2.90
N CYS A 313 1.86 -10.93 -2.62
CA CYS A 313 2.76 -11.99 -3.04
C CYS A 313 3.61 -12.45 -1.86
N VAL A 314 3.81 -13.76 -1.78
CA VAL A 314 4.80 -14.40 -0.93
C VAL A 314 5.88 -14.98 -1.84
N GLY A 315 7.11 -14.48 -1.68
CA GLY A 315 8.29 -15.00 -2.35
C GLY A 315 9.24 -15.68 -1.38
N VAL A 316 9.92 -16.72 -1.82
CA VAL A 316 11.03 -17.34 -1.09
C VAL A 316 12.32 -17.11 -1.85
N LYS A 317 13.36 -16.68 -1.14
CA LYS A 317 14.71 -16.56 -1.72
C LYS A 317 15.31 -17.95 -1.95
N LYS A 318 15.76 -18.21 -3.18
CA LYS A 318 16.48 -19.45 -3.52
C LYS A 318 17.92 -19.45 -3.02
#